data_AF-B9SY07-F1
#
_entry.id   AF-B9SY07-F1
#
_cell.length_a   1.000
_cell.length_b   1.000
_cell.length_c   1.000
_cell.angle_alpha   90.00
_cell.angle_beta   90.00
_cell.angle_gamma   90.00
#
_symmetry.space_group_name_H-M   'P 1'
#
loop_
_entity.id
_entity.type
_entity.pdbx_description
1 polymer ?
#
loop_
_entity_poly.entity_id
_entity_poly.type
_entity_poly.pdbx_seq_one_letter_code
_entity_poly.pdbx_strand_id
1 'polypeptide(L)'
;MASYPSLISHLRFILLFLSLSEAALSLSNNSSSSVYEILPKYGLPSGLLPNSVTNYTLSEDGRFVVVLGKPCYIQFDYLVYYETEITGKLNIGSITNLKGIQVQRFFLWFDVDEIKVDLPPSDSIYFKVGIINKKLDVDQFMTVHSCRDGVSGKGFWDRFLQVLY
;
A
#
# COMPACT_ATOMS: atom_id res chain seq x y z
N MET A 1 32.19 -54.65 26.92
CA MET A 1 31.15 -53.67 26.60
C MET A 1 31.03 -52.69 27.76
N ALA A 2 31.46 -51.43 27.60
CA ALA A 2 31.25 -50.40 28.62
C ALA A 2 29.96 -49.63 28.28
N SER A 3 28.93 -49.81 29.09
CA SER A 3 27.65 -49.11 29.01
C SER A 3 27.81 -47.72 29.64
N TYR A 4 27.49 -46.66 28.90
CA TYR A 4 27.55 -45.27 29.36
C TYR A 4 26.12 -44.74 29.65
N PRO A 5 25.53 -45.02 30.83
CA PRO A 5 24.14 -44.70 31.14
C PRO A 5 23.87 -43.20 31.36
N SER A 6 24.90 -42.39 31.65
CA SER A 6 24.74 -40.96 31.91
C SER A 6 24.41 -40.15 30.65
N LEU A 7 25.01 -40.48 29.50
CA LEU A 7 24.80 -39.77 28.24
C LEU A 7 23.38 -39.95 27.66
N ILE A 8 22.77 -41.12 27.91
CA ILE A 8 21.41 -41.44 27.44
C ILE A 8 20.35 -40.61 28.20
N SER A 9 20.60 -40.33 29.49
CA SER A 9 19.71 -39.52 30.33
C SER A 9 19.65 -38.06 29.87
N HIS A 10 20.82 -37.47 29.57
CA HIS A 10 20.89 -36.10 29.05
C HIS A 10 20.21 -35.96 27.70
N LEU A 11 20.37 -36.96 26.80
CA LEU A 11 19.72 -36.95 25.49
C LEU A 11 18.19 -36.94 25.60
N ARG A 12 17.62 -37.66 26.57
CA ARG A 12 16.16 -37.67 26.84
C ARG A 12 15.66 -36.34 27.38
N PHE A 13 16.44 -35.67 28.22
CA PHE A 13 16.09 -34.36 28.77
C PHE A 13 16.07 -33.27 27.67
N ILE A 14 17.02 -33.34 26.73
CA ILE A 14 17.10 -32.42 25.58
C ILE A 14 15.93 -32.64 24.61
N LEU A 15 15.54 -33.89 24.36
CA LEU A 15 14.40 -34.21 23.50
C LEU A 15 13.04 -33.80 24.11
N LEU A 16 12.90 -33.85 25.44
CA LEU A 16 11.72 -33.31 26.13
C LEU A 16 11.60 -31.79 25.98
N PHE A 17 12.73 -31.06 26.07
CA PHE A 17 12.77 -29.61 25.86
C PHE A 17 12.40 -29.20 24.42
N LEU A 18 12.80 -29.98 23.41
CA LEU A 18 12.48 -29.73 22.00
C LEU A 18 11.01 -30.02 21.65
N SER A 19 10.31 -30.86 22.43
CA SER A 19 8.89 -31.14 22.21
C SER A 19 7.95 -30.07 22.80
N LEU A 20 8.47 -29.21 23.68
CA LEU A 20 7.70 -28.19 24.39
C LEU A 20 7.73 -26.82 23.73
N SER A 21 8.43 -26.62 22.61
CA SER A 21 8.31 -25.42 21.78
C SER A 21 7.05 -25.50 20.91
N GLU A 22 5.91 -25.45 21.63
CA GLU A 22 4.74 -24.64 21.35
C GLU A 22 4.34 -24.45 19.88
N ALA A 23 3.24 -25.11 19.55
CA ALA A 23 2.30 -24.67 18.54
C ALA A 23 1.93 -23.20 18.79
N ALA A 24 2.55 -22.29 18.04
CA ALA A 24 2.02 -20.95 17.87
C ALA A 24 0.72 -21.07 17.07
N LEU A 25 -0.40 -21.21 17.77
CA LEU A 25 -1.72 -20.98 17.21
C LEU A 25 -1.76 -19.51 16.80
N SER A 26 -1.62 -19.26 15.50
CA SER A 26 -1.85 -17.97 14.88
C SER A 26 -3.29 -17.55 15.16
N LEU A 27 -3.48 -16.72 16.20
CA LEU A 27 -4.71 -15.96 16.39
C LEU A 27 -4.83 -14.99 15.22
N SER A 28 -5.50 -15.43 14.15
CA SER A 28 -6.08 -14.50 13.18
C SER A 28 -7.20 -13.76 13.91
N ASN A 29 -6.83 -12.65 14.55
CA ASN A 29 -7.76 -11.73 15.17
C ASN A 29 -8.51 -11.05 14.01
N ASN A 30 -9.54 -11.72 13.53
CA ASN A 30 -10.31 -11.35 12.34
C ASN A 30 -11.28 -10.19 12.66
N SER A 31 -10.80 -9.15 13.35
CA SER A 31 -11.37 -7.83 13.19
C SER A 31 -10.95 -7.40 11.79
N SER A 32 -11.86 -7.51 10.81
CA SER A 32 -11.62 -7.05 9.45
C SER A 32 -11.50 -5.52 9.44
N SER A 33 -10.38 -5.00 9.96
CA SER A 33 -10.09 -3.57 9.94
C SER A 33 -10.10 -3.14 8.48
N SER A 34 -10.80 -2.07 8.17
CA SER A 34 -10.84 -1.58 6.80
C SER A 34 -9.44 -1.19 6.33
N VAL A 35 -9.18 -1.20 5.02
CA VAL A 35 -7.90 -0.70 4.48
C VAL A 35 -7.61 0.73 4.94
N TYR A 36 -8.66 1.55 5.10
CA TYR A 36 -8.57 2.93 5.59
C TYR A 36 -8.14 3.03 7.06
N GLU A 37 -8.30 1.96 7.84
CA GLU A 37 -7.86 1.89 9.25
C GLU A 37 -6.44 1.33 9.38
N ILE A 38 -5.98 0.58 8.37
CA ILE A 38 -4.62 0.03 8.33
C ILE A 38 -3.62 1.12 7.95
N LEU A 39 -3.92 1.97 6.97
CA LEU A 39 -2.99 3.00 6.51
C LEU A 39 -2.47 3.90 7.67
N PRO A 40 -3.31 4.40 8.59
CA PRO A 40 -2.84 5.21 9.72
C PRO A 40 -1.93 4.46 10.68
N LYS A 41 -2.09 3.13 10.83
CA LYS A 41 -1.19 2.31 11.67
C LYS A 41 0.23 2.27 11.11
N TYR A 42 0.37 2.48 9.80
CA TYR A 42 1.65 2.64 9.13
C TYR A 42 2.05 4.11 8.96
N GLY A 43 1.39 5.05 9.64
CA GLY A 43 1.69 6.48 9.55
C GLY A 43 1.22 7.14 8.24
N LEU A 44 0.41 6.47 7.44
CA LEU A 44 -0.10 6.99 6.17
C LEU A 44 -1.54 7.50 6.33
N PRO A 45 -1.97 8.54 5.61
CA PRO A 45 -3.35 9.02 5.70
C PRO A 45 -4.35 7.97 5.25
N SER A 46 -5.52 7.97 5.88
CA SER A 46 -6.63 7.06 5.55
C SER A 46 -7.22 7.31 4.15
N GLY A 47 -7.10 8.54 3.61
CA GLY A 47 -7.66 8.95 2.32
C GLY A 47 -6.75 8.76 1.11
N LEU A 48 -5.66 8.01 1.22
CA LEU A 48 -4.78 7.70 0.07
C LEU A 48 -5.49 6.87 -1.02
N LEU A 49 -6.47 6.07 -0.63
CA LEU A 49 -7.24 5.20 -1.52
C LEU A 49 -8.67 5.73 -1.70
N PRO A 50 -9.28 5.55 -2.89
CA PRO A 50 -10.65 5.96 -3.15
C PRO A 50 -11.64 5.17 -2.30
N ASN A 51 -12.84 5.70 -2.06
CA ASN A 51 -13.90 5.00 -1.32
C ASN A 51 -14.43 3.73 -2.02
N SER A 52 -14.07 3.51 -3.29
CA SER A 52 -14.55 2.41 -4.13
C SER A 52 -13.81 1.09 -3.93
N VAL A 53 -13.01 0.96 -2.88
CA VAL A 53 -12.36 -0.30 -2.50
C VAL A 53 -13.43 -1.34 -2.15
N THR A 54 -13.38 -2.48 -2.85
CA THR A 54 -14.28 -3.61 -2.62
C THR A 54 -13.61 -4.71 -1.81
N ASN A 55 -12.29 -4.85 -1.92
CA ASN A 55 -11.52 -5.84 -1.17
C ASN A 55 -10.06 -5.40 -1.00
N TYR A 56 -9.39 -5.93 0.02
CA TYR A 56 -7.94 -5.79 0.16
C TYR A 56 -7.32 -7.03 0.83
N THR A 57 -6.05 -7.27 0.56
CA THR A 57 -5.22 -8.24 1.27
C THR A 57 -3.92 -7.57 1.72
N LEU A 58 -3.41 -7.98 2.89
CA LEU A 58 -2.13 -7.54 3.42
C LEU A 58 -1.37 -8.75 3.94
N SER A 59 -0.17 -8.97 3.39
CA SER A 59 0.77 -10.00 3.84
C SER A 59 1.54 -9.53 5.07
N GLU A 60 2.03 -10.46 5.87
CA GLU A 60 2.84 -10.16 7.07
C GLU A 60 4.10 -9.34 6.76
N ASP A 61 4.67 -9.51 5.57
CA ASP A 61 5.85 -8.77 5.12
C ASP A 61 5.53 -7.37 4.55
N GLY A 62 4.26 -6.94 4.62
CA GLY A 62 3.78 -5.63 4.20
C GLY A 62 3.29 -5.55 2.74
N ARG A 63 3.41 -6.61 1.94
CA ARG A 63 2.86 -6.61 0.57
C ARG A 63 1.34 -6.57 0.61
N PHE A 64 0.73 -5.71 -0.20
CA PHE A 64 -0.72 -5.58 -0.27
C PHE A 64 -1.23 -5.66 -1.70
N VAL A 65 -2.50 -6.05 -1.80
CA VAL A 65 -3.33 -5.92 -3.00
C VAL A 65 -4.64 -5.26 -2.60
N VAL A 66 -5.03 -4.22 -3.31
CA VAL A 66 -6.32 -3.51 -3.14
C VAL A 66 -7.10 -3.63 -4.44
N VAL A 67 -8.37 -4.00 -4.32
CA VAL A 67 -9.28 -4.17 -5.46
C VAL A 67 -10.38 -3.12 -5.39
N LEU A 68 -10.57 -2.40 -6.48
CA LEU A 68 -11.67 -1.45 -6.68
C LEU A 68 -12.79 -2.11 -7.48
N GLY A 69 -14.03 -1.63 -7.33
CA GLY A 69 -15.15 -2.11 -8.16
C GLY A 69 -15.04 -1.69 -9.63
N LYS A 70 -14.37 -0.57 -9.90
CA LYS A 70 -14.10 0.00 -11.23
C LYS A 70 -12.86 0.91 -11.16
N PRO A 71 -12.18 1.18 -12.28
CA PRO A 71 -11.15 2.22 -12.32
C PRO A 71 -11.72 3.56 -11.83
N CYS A 72 -10.88 4.34 -11.14
CA CYS A 72 -11.31 5.51 -10.41
C CYS A 72 -10.45 6.73 -10.77
N TYR A 73 -11.10 7.88 -10.95
CA TYR A 73 -10.41 9.15 -11.11
C TYR A 73 -10.74 10.06 -9.93
N ILE A 74 -9.71 10.60 -9.28
CA ILE A 74 -9.85 11.58 -8.21
C ILE A 74 -9.12 12.86 -8.62
N GLN A 75 -9.77 14.00 -8.39
CA GLN A 75 -9.20 15.31 -8.64
C GLN A 75 -8.66 15.89 -7.32
N PHE A 76 -7.34 15.89 -7.16
CA PHE A 76 -6.64 16.70 -6.15
C PHE A 76 -6.14 17.99 -6.83
N ASP A 77 -4.96 18.49 -6.43
CA ASP A 77 -4.20 19.50 -7.20
C ASP A 77 -3.91 19.05 -8.65
N TYR A 78 -4.12 17.76 -8.93
CA TYR A 78 -4.03 17.13 -10.24
C TYR A 78 -4.91 15.90 -10.30
N LEU A 79 -5.18 15.47 -11.53
CA LEU A 79 -5.97 14.27 -11.79
C LEU A 79 -5.12 13.04 -11.46
N VAL A 80 -5.66 12.17 -10.60
CA VAL A 80 -5.07 10.89 -10.23
C VAL A 80 -6.00 9.80 -10.74
N TYR A 81 -5.42 8.83 -11.43
CA TYR A 81 -6.08 7.64 -11.92
C TYR A 81 -5.65 6.45 -11.07
N TYR A 82 -6.63 5.64 -10.68
CA TYR A 82 -6.45 4.39 -9.98
C TYR A 82 -7.01 3.26 -10.84
N GLU A 83 -6.19 2.24 -11.05
CA GLU A 83 -6.59 0.99 -11.68
C GLU A 83 -7.49 0.16 -10.77
N THR A 84 -8.14 -0.85 -11.35
CA THR A 84 -9.00 -1.79 -10.60
C THR A 84 -8.21 -2.59 -9.58
N GLU A 85 -6.93 -2.88 -9.83
CA GLU A 85 -6.04 -3.57 -8.92
C GLU A 85 -4.83 -2.70 -8.62
N ILE A 86 -4.56 -2.47 -7.33
CA ILE A 86 -3.44 -1.67 -6.85
C ILE A 86 -2.57 -2.57 -5.99
N THR A 87 -1.27 -2.58 -6.25
CA THR A 87 -0.32 -3.41 -5.52
C THR A 87 0.84 -2.58 -5.00
N GLY A 88 1.46 -3.04 -3.92
CA GLY A 88 2.63 -2.38 -3.35
C GLY A 88 3.10 -3.05 -2.08
N LYS A 89 4.07 -2.42 -1.42
CA LYS A 89 4.59 -2.82 -0.12
C LYS A 89 4.49 -1.68 0.88
N LEU A 90 3.70 -1.90 1.92
CA LEU A 90 3.48 -1.00 3.03
C LEU A 90 4.65 -1.07 4.01
N ASN A 91 5.21 0.09 4.34
CA ASN A 91 6.24 0.27 5.35
C ASN A 91 5.82 1.45 6.26
N ILE A 92 6.51 1.62 7.38
CA ILE A 92 6.23 2.78 8.24
C ILE A 92 6.52 4.08 7.46
N GLY A 93 5.51 4.94 7.37
CA GLY A 93 5.51 6.19 6.64
C GLY A 93 5.59 6.09 5.12
N SER A 94 5.50 4.89 4.51
CA SER A 94 5.73 4.78 3.06
C SER A 94 5.09 3.56 2.39
N ILE A 95 4.82 3.70 1.09
CA ILE A 95 4.45 2.62 0.18
C ILE A 95 5.51 2.56 -0.92
N THR A 96 6.12 1.40 -1.13
CA THR A 96 7.12 1.14 -2.17
C THR A 96 6.63 0.11 -3.18
N ASN A 97 7.27 0.04 -4.36
CA ASN A 97 6.88 -0.86 -5.45
C ASN A 97 5.40 -0.72 -5.83
N LEU A 98 4.89 0.51 -5.79
CA LEU A 98 3.48 0.80 -6.04
C LEU A 98 3.17 0.65 -7.53
N LYS A 99 2.05 -0.01 -7.84
CA LYS A 99 1.49 -0.15 -9.17
C LYS A 99 -0.02 0.06 -9.14
N GLY A 100 -0.56 0.52 -10.26
CA GLY A 100 -1.99 0.81 -10.42
C GLY A 100 -2.42 2.22 -10.02
N ILE A 101 -1.47 3.16 -9.83
CA ILE A 101 -1.77 4.57 -9.56
C ILE A 101 -0.96 5.46 -10.51
N GLN A 102 -1.65 6.36 -11.20
CA GLN A 102 -1.07 7.30 -12.15
C GLN A 102 -1.51 8.73 -11.87
N VAL A 103 -0.65 9.69 -12.18
CA VAL A 103 -0.94 11.12 -12.04
C VAL A 103 -0.81 11.83 -13.37
N GLN A 104 -1.70 12.79 -13.64
CA GLN A 104 -1.65 13.57 -14.86
C GLN A 104 -0.83 14.86 -14.67
N ARG A 105 0.17 15.07 -15.53
CA ARG A 105 1.03 16.26 -15.58
C ARG A 105 1.26 16.65 -17.04
N PHE A 106 1.14 17.93 -17.39
CA PHE A 106 1.33 18.42 -18.76
C PHE A 106 0.59 17.56 -19.81
N PHE A 107 -0.60 17.07 -19.46
CA PHE A 107 -1.43 16.14 -20.26
C PHE A 107 -0.88 14.73 -20.49
N LEU A 108 0.24 14.37 -19.88
CA LEU A 108 0.81 13.03 -19.85
C LEU A 108 0.50 12.32 -18.53
N TRP A 109 0.36 10.99 -18.59
CA TRP A 109 0.18 10.13 -17.42
C TRP A 109 1.51 9.57 -16.96
N PHE A 110 1.73 9.58 -15.65
CA PHE A 110 2.95 9.06 -15.05
C PHE A 110 2.62 8.15 -13.87
N ASP A 111 3.29 7.00 -13.81
CA ASP A 111 3.14 6.05 -12.70
C ASP A 111 3.69 6.62 -11.40
N VAL A 112 3.01 6.31 -10.30
CA VAL A 112 3.48 6.57 -8.94
C VAL A 112 4.13 5.28 -8.42
N ASP A 113 5.45 5.30 -8.29
CA ASP A 113 6.19 4.12 -7.79
C ASP A 113 6.33 4.11 -6.27
N GLU A 114 6.20 5.28 -5.62
CA GLU A 114 6.39 5.42 -4.18
C GLU A 114 5.55 6.57 -3.60
N ILE A 115 4.97 6.35 -2.41
CA ILE A 115 4.29 7.38 -1.61
C ILE A 115 4.97 7.40 -0.24
N LYS A 116 5.35 8.58 0.25
CA LYS A 116 5.97 8.76 1.57
C LYS A 116 5.33 9.92 2.30
N VAL A 117 5.01 9.76 3.58
CA VAL A 117 4.81 10.91 4.48
C VAL A 117 6.15 11.27 5.09
N ASP A 118 6.37 12.55 5.36
CA ASP A 118 7.31 12.90 6.40
C ASP A 118 6.68 12.47 7.74
N LEU A 119 7.34 11.53 8.44
CA LEU A 119 6.91 11.15 9.78
C LEU A 119 7.24 12.29 10.77
N PRO A 120 6.42 12.49 11.82
CA PRO A 120 6.30 13.78 12.50
C PRO A 120 7.58 14.41 13.08
N PRO A 121 7.53 15.75 13.27
CA PRO A 121 6.41 16.61 12.89
C PRO A 121 6.67 17.24 11.52
N SER A 122 5.95 16.77 10.50
CA SER A 122 5.93 17.41 9.19
C SER A 122 4.60 17.10 8.50
N ASP A 123 3.97 18.16 8.00
CA ASP A 123 2.67 18.16 7.34
C ASP A 123 2.82 17.93 5.83
N SER A 124 3.62 16.94 5.42
CA SER A 124 4.00 16.80 4.00
C SER A 124 4.11 15.36 3.53
N ILE A 125 3.55 15.11 2.34
CA ILE A 125 3.63 13.84 1.61
C ILE A 125 4.43 14.02 0.32
N TYR A 126 5.22 13.02 -0.04
CA TYR A 126 6.01 12.95 -1.26
C TYR A 126 5.53 11.80 -2.12
N PHE A 127 5.14 12.11 -3.36
CA PHE A 127 4.87 11.13 -4.40
C PHE A 127 6.09 11.07 -5.31
N LYS A 128 6.71 9.90 -5.45
CA LYS A 128 7.78 9.66 -6.41
C LYS A 128 7.19 9.21 -7.74
N VAL A 129 7.50 9.97 -8.77
CA VAL A 129 6.99 9.79 -10.13
C VAL A 129 8.21 9.66 -11.05
N GLY A 130 8.61 8.43 -11.37
CA GLY A 130 9.88 8.15 -12.05
C GLY A 130 11.10 8.64 -11.25
N ILE A 131 11.84 9.62 -11.79
CA ILE A 131 13.06 10.18 -11.16
C ILE A 131 12.74 11.41 -10.28
N ILE A 132 11.50 11.93 -10.32
CA ILE A 132 11.12 13.20 -9.70
C ILE A 132 10.29 12.95 -8.42
N ASN A 133 10.59 13.68 -7.34
CA ASN A 133 9.80 13.69 -6.10
C ASN A 133 8.90 14.92 -6.07
N LYS A 134 7.60 14.76 -5.81
CA LYS A 134 6.68 15.88 -5.62
C LYS A 134 6.18 15.95 -4.18
N LYS A 135 6.41 17.10 -3.53
CA LYS A 135 5.87 17.45 -2.22
C LYS A 135 4.41 17.91 -2.34
N LEU A 136 3.55 17.42 -1.45
CA LEU A 136 2.12 17.73 -1.32
C LEU A 136 1.79 17.94 0.15
N ASP A 137 0.73 18.69 0.39
CA ASP A 137 0.16 18.87 1.72
C ASP A 137 -0.51 17.59 2.21
N VAL A 138 -0.37 17.25 3.49
CA VAL A 138 -0.99 16.08 4.11
C VAL A 138 -2.51 16.19 4.17
N ASP A 139 -3.03 17.40 4.39
CA ASP A 139 -4.44 17.63 4.72
C ASP A 139 -5.41 17.14 3.62
N GLN A 140 -5.00 17.21 2.36
CA GLN A 140 -5.78 16.76 1.21
C GLN A 140 -6.00 15.23 1.18
N PHE A 141 -5.21 14.45 1.92
CA PHE A 141 -5.30 12.99 1.98
C PHE A 141 -5.93 12.47 3.28
N MET A 142 -6.35 13.35 4.19
CA MET A 142 -7.00 12.95 5.45
C MET A 142 -8.47 12.56 5.24
N THR A 143 -9.07 12.98 4.12
CA THR A 143 -10.45 12.64 3.74
C THR A 143 -10.48 11.62 2.61
N VAL A 144 -11.38 10.64 2.72
CA VAL A 144 -11.57 9.62 1.68
C VAL A 144 -12.41 10.22 0.55
N HIS A 145 -11.87 10.23 -0.67
CA HIS A 145 -12.53 10.81 -1.84
C HIS A 145 -13.35 9.78 -2.63
N SER A 146 -14.45 10.25 -3.24
CA SER A 146 -15.25 9.46 -4.17
C SER A 146 -14.72 9.54 -5.60
N CYS A 147 -14.96 8.49 -6.38
CA CYS A 147 -14.60 8.47 -7.80
C CYS A 147 -15.46 9.44 -8.61
N ARG A 148 -14.83 10.20 -9.54
CA ARG A 148 -15.57 10.88 -10.60
C ARG A 148 -16.08 9.88 -11.64
N ASP A 149 -17.30 10.10 -12.11
CA ASP A 149 -17.85 9.36 -13.24
C ASP A 149 -17.27 9.88 -14.56
N GLY A 150 -16.47 9.03 -15.23
CA GLY A 150 -16.17 9.07 -16.66
C GLY A 150 -15.42 10.29 -17.21
N VAL A 151 -14.09 10.21 -17.32
CA VAL A 151 -13.34 11.03 -18.30
C VAL A 151 -13.30 10.24 -19.62
N SER A 152 -14.19 10.59 -20.55
CA SER A 152 -14.20 10.05 -21.91
C SER A 152 -12.88 10.42 -22.61
N GLY A 153 -12.03 9.42 -22.87
CA GLY A 153 -10.72 9.54 -23.51
C GLY A 153 -10.72 10.02 -24.97
N LYS A 154 -11.76 10.72 -25.43
CA LYS A 154 -11.85 11.28 -26.78
C LYS A 154 -11.12 12.62 -26.96
N GLY A 155 -10.80 13.33 -25.89
CA GLY A 155 -10.20 14.68 -25.99
C GLY A 155 -8.68 14.74 -26.21
N PHE A 156 -7.97 13.60 -26.18
CA PHE A 156 -6.51 13.57 -26.23
C PHE A 156 -5.96 13.99 -27.61
N TRP A 157 -6.54 13.50 -28.71
CA TRP A 157 -6.05 13.79 -30.06
C TRP A 157 -6.43 15.20 -30.54
N ASP A 158 -7.63 15.69 -30.21
CA ASP A 158 -8.09 17.01 -30.66
C ASP A 158 -7.30 18.18 -30.05
N ARG A 159 -6.78 18.02 -28.81
CA ARG A 159 -5.96 19.04 -28.14
C ARG A 159 -4.47 18.95 -28.43
N PHE A 160 -3.96 17.78 -28.82
CA PHE A 160 -2.57 17.64 -29.26
C PHE A 160 -2.33 18.38 -30.59
N LEU A 161 -3.33 18.39 -31.48
CA LEU A 161 -3.26 19.11 -32.76
C LEU A 161 -3.24 20.64 -32.62
N GLN A 162 -3.78 21.22 -31.53
CA GLN A 162 -3.70 22.67 -31.26
C GLN A 162 -2.35 23.12 -30.69
N VAL A 163 -1.53 22.20 -30.18
CA VAL A 163 -0.18 22.53 -29.69
C VAL A 163 0.85 22.46 -30.83
N LEU A 164 0.49 21.81 -31.95
CA LEU A 164 1.33 21.63 -33.13
C LEU A 164 0.90 22.48 -34.33
N TYR A 165 -0.03 23.43 -34.14
CA TYR A 165 -0.42 24.44 -35.12
C TYR A 165 -0.44 25.85 -34.51
#